data_AF-A0A395V628-F1
#
_entry.id   AF-A0A395V628-F1
#
_cell.length_a   1.000
_cell.length_b   1.000
_cell.length_c   1.000
_cell.angle_alpha   90.00
_cell.angle_beta   90.00
_cell.angle_gamma   90.00
#
_symmetry.space_group_name_H-M   'P 1'
#
loop_
_entity.id
_entity.type
_entity.pdbx_description
1 polymer ?
#
loop_
_entity_poly.entity_id
_entity_poly.type
_entity_poly.pdbx_seq_one_letter_code
_entity_poly.pdbx_strand_id
1 'polypeptide(L)'
;MSGEKGTERVLCTTSEEYAREREKEYMLWETCHSGDLNVLLEKTNLLLQKGDEHAREELMQLYLNEEIVKPYIGIDNRIIELRTIMEIYSLEVNAGEEYTILGRKNIAKEWTLEKIRSYIRELKFLLWRMEFADEAETEAGEKLIGFIKENSVSPVYLIQTIRTTAMETFDVMVNIVEIMIDSSMYRHAYWILRAMQEEKPQEESIQIMVQELGKYVTE
;
A
#
# COMPACT_ATOMS: atom_id res chain seq x y z
N MET A 1 18.58 51.42 10.20
CA MET A 1 18.72 50.10 10.85
C MET A 1 17.49 49.87 11.71
N SER A 2 16.61 48.97 11.31
CA SER A 2 15.74 48.24 12.24
C SER A 2 15.36 46.96 11.51
N GLY A 3 16.01 45.86 11.88
CA GLY A 3 15.73 44.54 11.36
C GLY A 3 14.66 43.90 12.23
N GLU A 4 13.45 43.79 11.72
CA GLU A 4 12.46 42.86 12.25
C GLU A 4 12.89 41.44 11.85
N LYS A 5 13.51 40.72 12.80
CA LYS A 5 13.63 39.26 12.70
C LYS A 5 12.31 38.67 13.15
N GLY A 6 11.50 38.24 12.19
CA GLY A 6 10.35 37.37 12.41
C GLY A 6 10.80 36.13 13.18
N THR A 7 10.31 35.99 14.39
CA THR A 7 10.48 34.79 15.20
C THR A 7 9.38 33.82 14.76
N GLU A 8 9.72 32.85 13.92
CA GLU A 8 8.90 31.65 13.74
C GLU A 8 8.71 31.02 15.13
N ARG A 9 7.50 31.11 15.67
CA ARG A 9 7.13 30.34 16.86
C ARG A 9 7.14 28.87 16.47
N VAL A 10 8.13 28.14 16.96
CA VAL A 10 8.09 26.67 16.98
C VAL A 10 6.89 26.28 17.83
N LEU A 11 5.82 25.80 17.19
CA LEU A 11 4.63 25.27 17.88
C LEU A 11 5.06 24.08 18.74
N CYS A 12 4.98 24.25 20.06
CA CYS A 12 5.27 23.17 21.00
C CYS A 12 4.10 22.17 20.99
N THR A 13 4.25 21.12 20.18
CA THR A 13 3.25 20.05 19.98
C THR A 13 3.03 19.17 21.21
N THR A 14 3.82 19.36 22.27
CA THR A 14 3.72 18.64 23.55
C THR A 14 3.07 19.47 24.67
N SER A 15 2.57 20.67 24.36
CA SER A 15 1.91 21.52 25.35
C SER A 15 0.44 21.13 25.58
N GLU A 16 -0.07 21.39 26.79
CA GLU A 16 -1.49 21.17 27.12
C GLU A 16 -2.42 22.08 26.30
N GLU A 17 -1.96 23.28 25.93
CA GLU A 17 -2.68 24.21 25.08
C GLU A 17 -2.87 23.64 23.66
N TYR A 18 -1.81 23.08 23.08
CA TYR A 18 -1.89 22.37 21.80
C TYR A 18 -2.86 21.17 21.85
N ALA A 19 -2.81 20.38 22.94
CA ALA A 19 -3.73 19.25 23.12
C ALA A 19 -5.20 19.69 23.17
N ARG A 20 -5.50 20.79 23.88
CA ARG A 20 -6.87 21.36 23.96
C ARG A 20 -7.34 21.93 22.62
N GLU A 21 -6.46 22.52 21.83
CA GLU A 21 -6.80 23.00 20.48
C GLU A 21 -7.14 21.82 19.55
N ARG A 22 -6.31 20.77 19.56
CA ARG A 22 -6.56 19.54 18.80
C ARG A 22 -7.86 18.85 19.19
N GLU A 23 -8.20 18.83 20.48
CA GLU A 23 -9.46 18.26 20.96
C GLU A 23 -10.66 19.06 20.42
N LYS A 24 -10.60 20.40 20.40
CA LYS A 24 -11.66 21.24 19.82
C LYS A 24 -11.81 21.01 18.31
N GLU A 25 -10.69 20.92 17.59
CA GLU A 25 -10.70 20.61 16.15
C GLU A 25 -11.34 19.24 15.89
N TYR A 26 -11.01 18.24 16.70
CA TYR A 26 -11.57 16.89 16.58
C TYR A 26 -13.08 16.87 16.87
N MET A 27 -13.55 17.58 17.89
CA MET A 27 -14.98 17.67 18.22
C MET A 27 -15.80 18.34 17.10
N LEU A 28 -15.25 19.41 16.50
CA LEU A 28 -15.87 20.06 15.34
C LEU A 28 -15.92 19.12 14.14
N TRP A 29 -14.84 18.38 13.91
CA TRP A 29 -14.80 17.39 12.84
C TRP A 29 -15.83 16.28 13.05
N GLU A 30 -15.93 15.72 14.26
CA GLU A 30 -16.85 14.65 14.60
C GLU A 30 -18.31 15.07 14.37
N THR A 31 -18.65 16.30 14.75
CA THR A 31 -19.99 16.87 14.52
C THR A 31 -20.33 16.97 13.04
N CYS A 32 -19.34 17.28 12.20
CA CYS A 32 -19.56 17.53 10.78
C CYS A 32 -19.46 16.27 9.89
N HIS A 33 -18.68 15.25 10.28
CA HIS A 33 -18.29 14.16 9.36
C HIS A 33 -18.49 12.73 9.89
N SER A 34 -18.78 12.53 11.18
CA SER A 34 -18.88 11.17 11.75
C SER A 34 -20.03 10.34 11.17
N GLY A 35 -21.18 10.98 10.92
CA GLY A 35 -22.32 10.35 10.26
C GLY A 35 -22.00 9.92 8.83
N ASP A 36 -21.41 10.84 8.05
CA ASP A 36 -21.05 10.62 6.66
C ASP A 36 -19.97 9.54 6.51
N LEU A 37 -19.02 9.46 7.44
CA LEU A 37 -18.02 8.41 7.48
C LEU A 37 -18.65 7.03 7.65
N ASN A 38 -19.61 6.86 8.57
CA ASN A 38 -20.27 5.57 8.77
C ASN A 38 -21.05 5.14 7.53
N VAL A 39 -21.77 6.07 6.90
CA VAL A 39 -22.48 5.81 5.64
C VAL A 39 -21.50 5.40 4.53
N LEU A 40 -20.36 6.07 4.41
CA LEU A 40 -19.31 5.72 3.45
C LEU A 40 -18.77 4.30 3.69
N LEU A 41 -18.46 3.94 4.94
CA LEU A 41 -17.92 2.63 5.29
C LEU A 41 -18.94 1.49 5.10
N GLU A 42 -20.20 1.72 5.44
CA GLU A 42 -21.29 0.77 5.17
C GLU A 42 -21.46 0.53 3.66
N LYS A 43 -21.47 1.62 2.88
CA LYS A 43 -21.51 1.56 1.41
C LYS A 43 -20.33 0.77 0.87
N THR A 44 -19.12 1.02 1.37
CA THR A 44 -17.93 0.28 0.95
C THR A 44 -18.03 -1.20 1.23
N ASN A 45 -18.53 -1.59 2.40
CA ASN A 45 -18.72 -3.00 2.72
C ASN A 45 -19.74 -3.66 1.78
N LEU A 46 -20.83 -2.97 1.42
CA LEU A 46 -21.81 -3.46 0.43
C LEU A 46 -21.18 -3.64 -0.96
N LEU A 47 -20.36 -2.69 -1.41
CA LEU A 47 -19.70 -2.76 -2.72
C LEU A 47 -18.66 -3.89 -2.77
N LEU A 48 -17.88 -4.06 -1.70
CA LEU A 48 -16.93 -5.18 -1.57
C LEU A 48 -17.64 -6.54 -1.64
N GLN A 49 -18.82 -6.66 -1.03
CA GLN A 49 -19.62 -7.89 -1.06
C GLN A 49 -20.23 -8.18 -2.43
N LYS A 50 -20.65 -7.15 -3.18
CA LYS A 50 -21.12 -7.30 -4.56
C LYS A 50 -20.00 -7.80 -5.47
N GLY A 51 -18.83 -7.16 -5.38
CA GLY A 51 -17.59 -7.61 -6.02
C GLY A 51 -17.59 -7.62 -7.56
N ASP A 52 -18.68 -7.23 -8.21
CA ASP A 52 -18.79 -7.07 -9.66
C ASP A 52 -17.99 -5.85 -10.17
N GLU A 53 -17.82 -5.76 -11.48
CA GLU A 53 -17.02 -4.71 -12.13
C GLU A 53 -17.53 -3.30 -11.78
N HIS A 54 -18.85 -3.11 -11.78
CA HIS A 54 -19.46 -1.82 -11.45
C HIS A 54 -19.21 -1.41 -10.00
N ALA A 55 -19.31 -2.36 -9.07
CA ALA A 55 -19.01 -2.11 -7.66
C ALA A 55 -17.53 -1.72 -7.45
N ARG A 56 -16.61 -2.31 -8.23
CA ARG A 56 -15.18 -1.95 -8.18
C ARG A 56 -14.91 -0.57 -8.77
N GLU A 57 -15.57 -0.21 -9.88
CA GLU A 57 -15.51 1.14 -10.43
C GLU A 57 -16.00 2.18 -9.44
N GLU A 58 -17.12 1.92 -8.77
CA GLU A 58 -17.66 2.81 -7.76
C GLU A 58 -16.71 2.95 -6.55
N LEU A 59 -16.09 1.85 -6.10
CA LEU A 59 -15.05 1.91 -5.07
C LEU A 59 -13.85 2.77 -5.49
N MET A 60 -13.38 2.64 -6.74
CA MET A 60 -12.31 3.50 -7.26
C MET A 60 -12.71 4.97 -7.25
N GLN A 61 -13.93 5.31 -7.70
CA GLN A 61 -14.43 6.69 -7.70
C GLN A 61 -14.56 7.27 -6.30
N LEU A 62 -14.93 6.47 -5.30
CA LEU A 62 -15.04 6.92 -3.92
C LEU A 62 -13.68 7.22 -3.29
N TYR A 63 -12.69 6.34 -3.48
CA TYR A 63 -11.43 6.40 -2.74
C TYR A 63 -10.28 7.08 -3.47
N LEU A 64 -10.36 7.21 -4.80
CA LEU A 64 -9.38 7.97 -5.60
C LEU A 64 -9.82 9.43 -5.81
N ASN A 65 -11.00 9.81 -5.34
CA ASN A 65 -11.46 11.20 -5.36
C ASN A 65 -11.03 11.94 -4.09
N GLU A 66 -10.08 12.87 -4.25
CA GLU A 66 -9.55 13.70 -3.16
C GLU A 66 -10.62 14.49 -2.40
N GLU A 67 -11.66 14.99 -3.07
CA GLU A 67 -12.71 15.77 -2.41
C GLU A 67 -13.48 14.92 -1.40
N ILE A 68 -13.63 13.62 -1.68
CA ILE A 68 -14.32 12.67 -0.81
C ILE A 68 -13.41 12.22 0.33
N VAL A 69 -12.14 11.88 0.06
CA VAL A 69 -11.28 11.27 1.08
C VAL A 69 -10.57 12.27 1.98
N LYS A 70 -10.26 13.47 1.49
CA LYS A 70 -9.46 14.48 2.20
C LYS A 70 -9.95 14.82 3.61
N PRO A 71 -11.27 14.91 3.89
CA PRO A 71 -11.76 15.16 5.24
C PRO A 71 -11.38 14.08 6.26
N TYR A 72 -11.08 12.86 5.81
CA TYR A 72 -10.84 11.70 6.68
C TYR A 72 -9.36 11.32 6.80
N ILE A 73 -8.49 11.86 5.94
CA ILE A 73 -7.05 11.59 5.95
C ILE A 73 -6.43 12.09 7.27
N GLY A 74 -5.65 11.23 7.93
CA GLY A 74 -5.03 11.53 9.22
C GLY A 74 -5.98 11.45 10.43
N ILE A 75 -7.25 11.13 10.19
CA ILE A 75 -8.26 10.92 11.24
C ILE A 75 -8.67 9.46 11.31
N ASP A 76 -8.98 8.85 10.16
CA ASP A 76 -9.39 7.44 10.10
C ASP A 76 -8.48 6.60 9.19
N ASN A 77 -7.72 5.70 9.82
CA ASN A 77 -6.79 4.80 9.12
C ASN A 77 -7.49 3.86 8.14
N ARG A 78 -8.80 3.56 8.32
CA ARG A 78 -9.57 2.73 7.38
C ARG A 78 -9.62 3.37 6.01
N ILE A 79 -9.79 4.70 5.94
CA ILE A 79 -9.88 5.42 4.67
C ILE A 79 -8.55 5.40 3.93
N ILE A 80 -7.43 5.58 4.65
CA ILE A 80 -6.09 5.51 4.06
C ILE A 80 -5.83 4.11 3.51
N GLU A 81 -6.13 3.06 4.29
CA GLU A 81 -5.95 1.67 3.86
C GLU A 81 -6.79 1.34 2.62
N LEU A 82 -8.05 1.75 2.59
CA LEU A 82 -8.93 1.55 1.43
C LEU A 82 -8.47 2.30 0.20
N ARG A 83 -7.99 3.54 0.37
CA ARG A 83 -7.38 4.30 -0.70
C ARG A 83 -6.17 3.59 -1.28
N THR A 84 -5.24 3.13 -0.44
CA THR A 84 -4.08 2.34 -0.90
C THR A 84 -4.51 1.07 -1.63
N ILE A 85 -5.54 0.36 -1.14
CA ILE A 85 -6.09 -0.81 -1.82
C ILE A 85 -6.62 -0.45 -3.21
N MET A 86 -7.36 0.66 -3.35
CA MET A 86 -7.89 1.09 -4.66
C MET A 86 -6.79 1.57 -5.61
N GLU A 87 -5.75 2.22 -5.10
CA GLU A 87 -4.56 2.58 -5.88
C GLU A 87 -3.84 1.32 -6.41
N ILE A 88 -3.64 0.32 -5.56
CA ILE A 88 -3.09 -0.99 -5.95
C ILE A 88 -3.95 -1.64 -7.03
N TYR A 89 -5.26 -1.73 -6.80
CA TYR A 89 -6.19 -2.33 -7.76
C TYR A 89 -6.14 -1.62 -9.11
N SER A 90 -6.10 -0.29 -9.12
CA SER A 90 -5.98 0.50 -10.35
C SER A 90 -4.67 0.18 -11.10
N LEU A 91 -3.56 0.05 -10.39
CA LEU A 91 -2.26 -0.28 -10.99
C LEU A 91 -2.26 -1.70 -11.57
N GLU A 92 -2.84 -2.67 -10.86
CA GLU A 92 -2.96 -4.06 -11.31
C GLU A 92 -3.82 -4.18 -12.58
N VAL A 93 -4.94 -3.45 -12.64
CA VAL A 93 -5.80 -3.40 -13.83
C VAL A 93 -5.07 -2.80 -15.02
N ASN A 94 -4.33 -1.71 -14.81
CA ASN A 94 -3.54 -1.04 -15.85
C ASN A 94 -2.38 -1.91 -16.35
N ALA A 95 -1.77 -2.70 -15.47
CA ALA A 95 -0.73 -3.67 -15.82
C ALA A 95 -1.28 -4.95 -16.45
N GLY A 96 -2.61 -5.12 -16.52
CA GLY A 96 -3.24 -6.29 -17.11
C GLY A 96 -3.17 -7.55 -16.24
N GLU A 97 -2.95 -7.42 -14.93
CA GLU A 97 -2.88 -8.57 -14.01
C GLU A 97 -4.19 -9.35 -14.01
N GLU A 98 -4.08 -10.68 -14.12
CA GLU A 98 -5.23 -11.57 -14.05
C GLU A 98 -5.81 -11.65 -12.63
N TYR A 99 -4.93 -11.68 -11.64
CA TYR A 99 -5.24 -11.71 -10.22
C TYR A 99 -4.90 -10.36 -9.60
N THR A 100 -5.90 -9.75 -8.99
CA THR A 100 -5.81 -8.44 -8.33
C THR A 100 -6.04 -8.59 -6.82
N ILE A 101 -5.75 -7.54 -6.06
CA ILE A 101 -6.04 -7.42 -4.62
C ILE A 101 -7.54 -7.66 -4.31
N LEU A 102 -8.44 -7.36 -5.25
CA LEU A 102 -9.89 -7.58 -5.14
C LEU A 102 -10.37 -8.97 -5.62
N GLY A 103 -9.45 -9.82 -6.08
CA GLY A 103 -9.74 -11.14 -6.65
C GLY A 103 -9.33 -11.23 -8.11
N ARG A 104 -9.81 -12.26 -8.83
CA ARG A 104 -9.55 -12.36 -10.27
C ARG A 104 -10.31 -11.25 -10.99
N LYS A 105 -9.78 -10.77 -12.12
CA LYS A 105 -10.39 -9.70 -12.92
C LYS A 105 -11.91 -9.88 -13.10
N ASN A 106 -12.37 -11.12 -13.27
CA ASN A 106 -13.79 -11.47 -13.44
C ASN A 106 -14.42 -12.30 -12.30
N ILE A 107 -13.70 -12.54 -11.19
CA ILE A 107 -14.21 -13.35 -10.05
C ILE A 107 -13.85 -12.64 -8.74
N ALA A 108 -14.86 -12.20 -8.01
CA ALA A 108 -14.69 -11.55 -6.71
C ALA A 108 -14.24 -12.55 -5.63
N LYS A 109 -13.36 -12.10 -4.73
CA LYS A 109 -13.23 -12.71 -3.41
C LYS A 109 -14.40 -12.24 -2.53
N GLU A 110 -14.85 -13.05 -1.59
CA GLU A 110 -15.90 -12.68 -0.62
C GLU A 110 -15.37 -11.69 0.43
N TRP A 111 -15.11 -10.47 -0.04
CA TRP A 111 -14.50 -9.43 0.74
C TRP A 111 -15.51 -8.73 1.65
N THR A 112 -15.02 -8.39 2.83
CA THR A 112 -15.62 -7.42 3.74
C THR A 112 -14.56 -6.38 4.05
N LEU A 113 -14.99 -5.23 4.57
CA LEU A 113 -14.09 -4.17 4.99
C LEU A 113 -12.96 -4.69 5.90
N GLU A 114 -13.28 -5.50 6.91
CA GLU A 114 -12.26 -6.00 7.84
C GLU A 114 -11.34 -7.05 7.20
N LYS A 115 -11.88 -7.95 6.36
CA LYS A 115 -11.06 -8.98 5.69
C LYS A 115 -10.03 -8.37 4.76
N ILE A 116 -10.42 -7.41 3.92
CA ILE A 116 -9.49 -6.82 2.96
C ILE A 116 -8.41 -5.96 3.64
N ARG A 117 -8.78 -5.30 4.74
CA ARG A 117 -7.83 -4.56 5.57
C ARG A 117 -6.86 -5.49 6.29
N SER A 118 -7.35 -6.60 6.84
CA SER A 118 -6.48 -7.62 7.43
C SER A 118 -5.50 -8.18 6.40
N TYR A 119 -5.97 -8.44 5.19
CA TYR A 119 -5.16 -8.96 4.10
C TYR A 119 -3.99 -8.03 3.74
N ILE A 120 -4.23 -6.73 3.56
CA ILE A 120 -3.12 -5.80 3.26
C ILE A 120 -2.17 -5.64 4.46
N ARG A 121 -2.70 -5.63 5.69
CA ARG A 121 -1.89 -5.53 6.91
C ARG A 121 -0.97 -6.72 7.09
N GLU A 122 -1.44 -7.92 6.79
CA GLU A 122 -0.63 -9.13 6.88
C GLU A 122 0.61 -9.04 5.98
N LEU A 123 0.45 -8.60 4.73
CA LEU A 123 1.59 -8.34 3.85
C LEU A 123 2.52 -7.27 4.42
N LYS A 124 1.98 -6.16 4.93
CA LYS A 124 2.78 -5.10 5.56
C LYS A 124 3.60 -5.61 6.73
N PHE A 125 3.02 -6.43 7.60
CA PHE A 125 3.72 -7.03 8.73
C PHE A 125 4.82 -7.99 8.27
N LEU A 126 4.58 -8.78 7.21
CA LEU A 126 5.62 -9.63 6.63
C LEU A 126 6.78 -8.80 6.08
N LEU A 127 6.50 -7.68 5.39
CA LEU A 127 7.53 -6.77 4.89
C LEU A 127 8.31 -6.08 6.02
N TRP A 128 7.65 -5.62 7.08
CA TRP A 128 8.37 -5.08 8.25
C TRP A 128 9.25 -6.12 8.93
N ARG A 129 8.79 -7.38 9.01
CA ARG A 129 9.65 -8.45 9.51
C ARG A 129 10.89 -8.64 8.63
N MET A 130 10.77 -8.49 7.31
CA MET A 130 11.94 -8.51 6.41
C MET A 130 12.88 -7.33 6.63
N GLU A 131 12.35 -6.15 6.90
CA GLU A 131 13.14 -4.92 7.07
C GLU A 131 13.90 -4.86 8.40
N PHE A 132 13.32 -5.42 9.48
CA PHE A 132 13.87 -5.31 10.84
C PHE A 132 14.38 -6.63 11.44
N ALA A 133 14.35 -7.75 10.71
CA ALA A 133 14.85 -9.02 11.25
C ALA A 133 16.38 -9.09 11.18
N ASP A 134 17.04 -9.11 12.33
CA ASP A 134 18.47 -9.43 12.46
C ASP A 134 18.76 -10.95 12.41
N GLU A 135 17.78 -11.80 12.73
CA GLU A 135 17.99 -13.25 12.84
C GLU A 135 16.78 -14.05 12.27
N ALA A 136 17.09 -14.92 11.31
CA ALA A 136 16.22 -15.77 10.49
C ALA A 136 15.53 -15.08 9.28
N GLU A 137 16.33 -14.40 8.44
CA GLU A 137 15.97 -14.01 7.06
C GLU A 137 15.23 -15.15 6.32
N THR A 138 15.62 -16.41 6.58
CA THR A 138 15.01 -17.59 5.99
C THR A 138 13.54 -17.80 6.40
N GLU A 139 13.18 -17.69 7.68
CA GLU A 139 11.79 -17.95 8.12
C GLU A 139 10.85 -16.82 7.68
N ALA A 140 11.31 -15.57 7.76
CA ALA A 140 10.55 -14.42 7.29
C ALA A 140 10.34 -14.47 5.77
N GLY A 141 11.39 -14.83 5.02
CA GLY A 141 11.33 -15.06 3.58
C GLY A 141 10.37 -16.18 3.19
N GLU A 142 10.45 -17.34 3.84
CA GLU A 142 9.55 -18.46 3.60
C GLU A 142 8.07 -18.09 3.82
N LYS A 143 7.77 -17.33 4.88
CA LYS A 143 6.41 -16.85 5.16
C LYS A 143 5.92 -15.87 4.11
N LEU A 144 6.78 -14.94 3.67
CA LEU A 144 6.44 -14.01 2.59
C LEU A 144 6.13 -14.75 1.29
N ILE A 145 6.98 -15.71 0.91
CA ILE A 145 6.80 -16.52 -0.29
C ILE A 145 5.53 -17.38 -0.21
N GLY A 146 5.27 -17.99 0.95
CA GLY A 146 4.02 -18.72 1.21
C GLY A 146 2.80 -17.84 1.01
N PHE A 147 2.77 -16.67 1.64
CA PHE A 147 1.68 -15.71 1.52
C PHE A 147 1.42 -15.29 0.07
N ILE A 148 2.47 -14.98 -0.68
CA ILE A 148 2.37 -14.53 -2.08
C ILE A 148 1.80 -15.63 -2.97
N LYS A 149 2.27 -16.88 -2.79
CA LYS A 149 1.79 -18.04 -3.56
C LYS A 149 0.34 -18.38 -3.22
N GLU A 150 0.00 -18.45 -1.93
CA GLU A 150 -1.35 -18.79 -1.46
C GLU A 150 -2.40 -17.77 -1.91
N ASN A 151 -2.04 -16.48 -1.88
CA ASN A 151 -2.99 -15.41 -2.17
C ASN A 151 -2.94 -14.90 -3.61
N SER A 152 -2.03 -15.43 -4.44
CA SER A 152 -1.75 -14.98 -5.80
C SER A 152 -1.44 -13.48 -5.85
N VAL A 153 -0.58 -13.01 -4.95
CA VAL A 153 -0.15 -11.60 -4.89
C VAL A 153 0.58 -11.25 -6.18
N SER A 154 0.11 -10.22 -6.89
CA SER A 154 0.77 -9.74 -8.10
C SER A 154 2.09 -9.01 -7.76
N PRO A 155 3.05 -8.93 -8.70
CA PRO A 155 4.26 -8.12 -8.52
C PRO A 155 3.91 -6.65 -8.28
N VAL A 156 2.89 -6.13 -8.96
CA VAL A 156 2.41 -4.75 -8.82
C VAL A 156 1.94 -4.47 -7.39
N TYR A 157 1.12 -5.36 -6.83
CA TYR A 157 0.66 -5.24 -5.44
C TYR A 157 1.85 -5.28 -4.46
N LEU A 158 2.78 -6.21 -4.65
CA LEU A 158 3.96 -6.31 -3.80
C LEU A 158 4.81 -5.03 -3.83
N ILE A 159 5.17 -4.54 -5.02
CA ILE A 159 5.98 -3.32 -5.21
C ILE A 159 5.31 -2.11 -4.57
N GLN A 160 4.00 -1.92 -4.80
CA GLN A 160 3.27 -0.80 -4.24
C GLN A 160 3.17 -0.88 -2.72
N THR A 161 3.07 -2.09 -2.16
CA THR A 161 3.06 -2.27 -0.70
C THR A 161 4.42 -1.95 -0.10
N ILE A 162 5.53 -2.38 -0.73
CA ILE A 162 6.90 -2.06 -0.29
C ILE A 162 7.08 -0.54 -0.27
N ARG A 163 6.77 0.16 -1.37
CA ARG A 163 6.91 1.62 -1.50
C ARG A 163 6.12 2.43 -0.47
N THR A 164 5.02 1.88 0.04
CA THR A 164 4.14 2.59 1.00
C THR A 164 4.39 2.20 2.45
N THR A 165 5.24 1.20 2.71
CA THR A 165 5.36 0.56 4.03
C THR A 165 6.79 0.51 4.54
N ALA A 166 7.77 0.31 3.64
CA ALA A 166 9.19 0.24 4.00
C ALA A 166 9.76 1.63 4.30
N MET A 167 10.65 1.71 5.29
CA MET A 167 11.46 2.90 5.55
C MET A 167 12.56 3.03 4.50
N GLU A 168 13.31 1.96 4.25
CA GLU A 168 14.37 1.89 3.22
C GLU A 168 13.90 0.99 2.07
N THR A 169 13.05 1.56 1.21
CA THR A 169 12.38 0.84 0.10
C THR A 169 13.35 0.04 -0.77
N PHE A 170 14.50 0.63 -1.13
CA PHE A 170 15.47 -0.01 -2.02
C PHE A 170 16.12 -1.24 -1.39
N ASP A 171 16.51 -1.15 -0.11
CA ASP A 171 17.18 -2.25 0.59
C ASP A 171 16.23 -3.43 0.81
N VAL A 172 14.97 -3.13 1.16
CA VAL A 172 13.91 -4.16 1.24
C VAL A 172 13.68 -4.83 -0.11
N MET A 173 13.71 -4.07 -1.22
CA MET A 173 13.58 -4.65 -2.56
C MET A 173 14.76 -5.57 -2.92
N VAL A 174 16.00 -5.24 -2.54
CA VAL A 174 17.17 -6.11 -2.73
C VAL A 174 16.95 -7.46 -2.04
N ASN A 175 16.64 -7.44 -0.75
CA ASN A 175 16.43 -8.66 0.05
C ASN A 175 15.30 -9.53 -0.53
N ILE A 176 14.20 -8.89 -0.96
CA ILE A 176 13.07 -9.62 -1.55
C ILE A 176 13.46 -10.23 -2.91
N VAL A 177 14.20 -9.53 -3.75
CA VAL A 177 14.64 -10.06 -5.06
C VAL A 177 15.48 -11.33 -4.88
N GLU A 178 16.41 -11.34 -3.93
CA GLU A 178 17.23 -12.53 -3.63
C GLU A 178 16.35 -13.73 -3.26
N ILE A 179 15.43 -13.55 -2.31
CA ILE A 179 14.51 -14.60 -1.86
C ILE A 179 13.60 -15.09 -3.01
N MET A 180 13.18 -14.19 -3.89
CA MET A 180 12.36 -14.53 -5.06
C MET A 180 13.13 -15.36 -6.07
N ILE A 181 14.41 -15.03 -6.32
CA ILE A 181 15.27 -15.80 -7.21
C ILE A 181 15.49 -17.21 -6.65
N ASP A 182 15.80 -17.33 -5.36
CA ASP A 182 15.99 -18.61 -4.67
C ASP A 182 14.70 -19.47 -4.71
N SER A 183 13.55 -18.80 -4.63
CA SER A 183 12.23 -19.43 -4.71
C SER A 183 11.71 -19.65 -6.14
N SER A 184 12.54 -19.39 -7.16
CA SER A 184 12.19 -19.48 -8.60
C SER A 184 10.99 -18.61 -9.03
N MET A 185 10.73 -17.52 -8.31
CA MET A 185 9.67 -16.55 -8.59
C MET A 185 10.16 -15.44 -9.54
N TYR A 186 10.67 -15.85 -10.70
CA TYR A 186 11.37 -14.95 -11.64
C TYR A 186 10.50 -13.80 -12.17
N ARG A 187 9.19 -14.02 -12.32
CA ARG A 187 8.26 -12.95 -12.70
C ARG A 187 8.26 -11.82 -11.66
N HIS A 188 8.15 -12.16 -10.38
CA HIS A 188 8.17 -11.16 -9.30
C HIS A 188 9.52 -10.48 -9.20
N ALA A 189 10.61 -11.25 -9.21
CA ALA A 189 11.97 -10.71 -9.19
C ALA A 189 12.22 -9.72 -10.34
N TYR A 190 11.81 -10.07 -11.56
CA TYR A 190 11.95 -9.22 -12.74
C TYR A 190 11.24 -7.87 -12.57
N TRP A 191 9.98 -7.87 -12.15
CA TRP A 191 9.21 -6.63 -12.00
C TRP A 191 9.71 -5.75 -10.86
N ILE A 192 10.20 -6.34 -9.77
CA ILE A 192 10.84 -5.58 -8.68
C ILE A 192 12.14 -4.94 -9.18
N LEU A 193 12.98 -5.68 -9.90
CA LEU A 193 14.20 -5.13 -10.49
C LEU A 193 13.92 -4.01 -11.50
N ARG A 194 12.83 -4.10 -12.27
CA ARG A 194 12.38 -3.01 -13.14
C ARG A 194 12.01 -1.75 -12.34
N ALA A 195 11.28 -1.91 -11.23
CA ALA A 195 10.96 -0.80 -10.33
C ALA A 195 12.23 -0.20 -9.71
N MET A 196 13.20 -1.02 -9.30
CA MET A 196 14.49 -0.55 -8.80
C MET A 196 15.32 0.16 -9.87
N GLN A 197 15.26 -0.29 -11.13
CA GLN A 197 15.94 0.34 -12.26
C GLN A 197 15.39 1.73 -12.55
N GLU A 198 14.08 1.95 -12.39
CA GLU A 198 13.47 3.29 -12.50
C GLU A 198 13.99 4.24 -11.41
N GLU A 199 14.23 3.73 -10.21
CA GLU A 199 14.74 4.51 -9.07
C GLU A 199 16.25 4.78 -9.17
N LYS A 200 17.03 3.81 -9.66
CA LYS A 200 18.48 3.94 -9.89
C LYS A 200 18.88 3.48 -11.30
N PRO A 201 18.65 4.31 -12.34
CA PRO A 201 18.92 3.93 -13.73
C PRO A 201 20.39 3.64 -14.03
N GLN A 202 21.31 4.19 -13.23
CA GLN A 202 22.76 4.12 -13.44
C GLN A 202 23.38 2.80 -12.97
N GLU A 203 22.65 1.98 -12.19
CA GLU A 203 23.18 0.76 -11.58
C GLU A 203 23.23 -0.38 -12.60
N GLU A 204 24.40 -0.59 -13.22
CA GLU A 204 24.62 -1.59 -14.26
C GLU A 204 24.27 -3.02 -13.79
N SER A 205 24.49 -3.34 -12.51
CA SER A 205 24.15 -4.64 -11.93
C SER A 205 22.65 -4.96 -12.05
N ILE A 206 21.78 -3.98 -11.79
CA ILE A 206 20.33 -4.12 -11.93
C ILE A 206 19.97 -4.31 -13.40
N GLN A 207 20.58 -3.55 -14.30
CA GLN A 207 20.32 -3.68 -15.75
C GLN A 207 20.65 -5.08 -16.27
N ILE A 208 21.78 -5.64 -15.85
CA ILE A 208 22.20 -7.00 -16.21
C ILE A 208 21.17 -8.02 -15.69
N MET A 209 20.80 -7.95 -14.41
CA MET A 209 19.82 -8.88 -13.82
C MET A 209 18.44 -8.78 -14.50
N VAL A 210 17.98 -7.58 -14.86
CA VAL A 210 16.74 -7.39 -15.63
C VAL A 210 16.82 -8.08 -16.99
N GLN A 211 17.94 -7.95 -17.71
CA GLN A 211 18.12 -8.62 -19.01
C GLN A 211 18.18 -10.15 -18.89
N GLU A 212 18.80 -10.66 -17.83
CA GLU A 212 18.87 -12.10 -17.58
C GLU A 212 17.51 -12.68 -17.25
N LEU A 213 16.78 -12.05 -16.32
CA LEU A 213 15.48 -12.53 -15.88
C LEU A 213 14.37 -12.29 -16.91
N GLY A 214 14.51 -11.29 -17.77
CA GLY A 214 13.55 -11.02 -18.86
C GLY A 214 13.37 -12.19 -19.82
N LYS A 215 14.33 -13.13 -19.90
CA LYS A 215 14.21 -14.35 -20.71
C LYS A 215 13.16 -15.34 -20.17
N TYR A 216 12.82 -15.23 -18.89
CA TYR A 216 11.89 -16.12 -18.20
C TYR A 216 10.49 -15.52 -18.04
N VAL A 217 10.30 -14.26 -18.42
CA VAL A 217 9.01 -13.57 -18.37
C VAL A 217 8.51 -13.41 -19.79
N THR A 218 7.55 -14.24 -20.19
CA THR A 218 6.78 -13.99 -21.42
C THR A 218 5.78 -12.87 -21.17
N GLU A 219 5.78 -11.87 -22.06
CA GLU A 219 4.79 -10.77 -22.11
C GLU A 219 3.34 -11.29 -22.14
#